data_AF-A0A0X3XUL0-F1
#
_entry.id   AF-A0A0X3XUL0-F1
#
_cell.length_a   1.000
_cell.length_b   1.000
_cell.length_c   1.000
_cell.angle_alpha   90.00
_cell.angle_beta   90.00
_cell.angle_gamma   90.00
#
_symmetry.space_group_name_H-M   'P 1'
#
loop_
_entity.id
_entity.type
_entity.pdbx_description
1 polymer ?
#
loop_
_entity_poly.entity_id
_entity_poly.type
_entity_poly.pdbx_seq_one_letter_code
_entity_poly.pdbx_strand_id
1 'polypeptide(L)'
;MSEQAPNEARVIPLRRAAVRPAAVRPGTTRPPSERPAPARPSTAPGTAAPTTTPPAAAPREPLWRDLVGDVLRRERLAQERTLKDVADAARISMPYLSEVERGRKEASSEVLAAAAHALGLGLGDLLTLVQGELTRVTSRRVPPSGRGRSGSSYDGLCLAA
;
A
#
# COMPACT_ATOMS: atom_id res chain seq x y z
N MET A 1 -7.78 41.72 5.40
CA MET A 1 -9.11 41.12 5.23
C MET A 1 -8.93 39.88 4.37
N SER A 2 -8.48 38.76 4.96
CA SER A 2 -8.14 37.54 4.20
C SER A 2 -9.40 36.71 3.99
N GLU A 3 -9.80 36.54 2.72
CA GLU A 3 -10.92 35.70 2.33
C GLU A 3 -10.63 34.23 2.66
N GLN A 4 -11.35 33.71 3.65
CA GLN A 4 -11.36 32.29 3.99
C GLN A 4 -12.29 31.57 3.01
N ALA A 5 -11.73 30.79 2.08
CA ALA A 5 -12.54 29.89 1.25
C ALA A 5 -13.18 28.78 2.11
N PRO A 6 -14.47 28.47 1.96
CA PRO A 6 -15.10 27.39 2.73
C PRO A 6 -14.67 26.02 2.18
N ASN A 7 -14.11 25.19 3.06
CA ASN A 7 -13.76 23.81 2.80
C ASN A 7 -15.02 22.93 2.87
N GLU A 8 -15.80 22.88 1.79
CA GLU A 8 -16.93 21.95 1.66
C GLU A 8 -16.43 20.55 1.31
N ALA A 9 -16.08 19.78 2.34
CA ALA A 9 -15.76 18.36 2.20
C ALA A 9 -16.98 17.58 1.70
N ARG A 10 -17.00 17.26 0.41
CA ARG A 10 -17.99 16.34 -0.18
C ARG A 10 -17.76 14.93 0.37
N VAL A 11 -18.64 14.49 1.26
CA VAL A 11 -18.66 13.13 1.82
C VAL A 11 -19.04 12.15 0.71
N ILE A 12 -18.11 11.30 0.29
CA ILE A 12 -18.37 10.19 -0.63
C ILE A 12 -19.02 9.06 0.17
N PRO A 13 -20.26 8.62 -0.14
CA PRO A 13 -20.89 7.53 0.58
C PRO A 13 -20.21 6.20 0.27
N LEU A 14 -19.75 5.49 1.30
CA LEU A 14 -19.19 4.15 1.16
C LEU A 14 -20.31 3.15 0.83
N ARG A 15 -20.19 2.44 -0.29
CA ARG A 15 -21.08 1.31 -0.60
C ARG A 15 -20.93 0.24 0.49
N ARG A 16 -22.02 -0.05 1.19
CA ARG A 16 -22.10 -1.15 2.14
C ARG A 16 -21.96 -2.48 1.38
N ALA A 17 -20.88 -3.20 1.61
CA ALA A 17 -20.72 -4.55 1.08
C ALA A 17 -21.79 -5.47 1.69
N ALA A 18 -22.63 -6.07 0.83
CA ALA A 18 -23.59 -7.07 1.26
C ALA A 18 -22.85 -8.33 1.74
N VAL A 19 -23.13 -8.75 2.97
CA VAL A 19 -22.65 -9.99 3.56
C VAL A 19 -23.37 -11.15 2.87
N ARG A 20 -22.64 -11.99 2.15
CA ARG A 20 -23.17 -13.26 1.63
C ARG A 20 -23.26 -14.26 2.80
N PRO A 21 -24.43 -14.87 3.06
CA PRO A 21 -24.51 -15.91 4.09
C PRO A 21 -23.76 -17.17 3.62
N ALA A 22 -23.02 -17.77 4.55
CA ALA A 22 -22.30 -19.02 4.36
C ALA A 22 -23.30 -20.19 4.27
N ALA A 23 -23.25 -20.95 3.17
CA ALA A 23 -24.01 -22.18 3.03
C ALA A 23 -23.41 -23.28 3.92
N VAL A 24 -24.21 -23.76 4.88
CA VAL A 24 -23.94 -24.94 5.70
C VAL A 24 -24.05 -26.19 4.81
N ARG A 25 -22.98 -26.98 4.72
CA ARG A 25 -22.99 -28.29 4.04
C ARG A 25 -23.23 -29.39 5.09
N PRO A 26 -24.24 -30.27 4.92
CA PRO A 26 -24.39 -31.42 5.81
C PRO A 26 -23.32 -32.47 5.52
N GLY A 27 -22.79 -33.07 6.59
CA GLY A 27 -21.77 -34.11 6.54
C GLY A 27 -22.32 -35.42 6.00
N THR A 28 -21.65 -35.96 4.98
CA THR A 28 -21.83 -37.34 4.54
C THR A 28 -20.76 -38.23 5.15
N THR A 29 -21.21 -39.21 5.92
CA THR A 29 -20.43 -40.27 6.56
C THR A 29 -19.70 -41.10 5.50
N ARG A 30 -18.38 -41.28 5.68
CA ARG A 30 -17.51 -42.08 4.80
C ARG A 30 -17.20 -43.42 5.46
N PRO A 31 -17.49 -44.58 4.85
CA PRO A 31 -16.98 -45.87 5.33
C PRO A 31 -15.51 -46.08 4.89
N PRO A 32 -14.73 -46.93 5.60
CA PRO A 32 -13.33 -47.16 5.27
C PRO A 32 -13.13 -48.35 4.33
N SER A 33 -11.92 -48.39 3.77
CA SER A 33 -11.23 -49.52 3.11
C SER A 33 -11.33 -49.58 1.59
N GLU A 34 -10.21 -49.32 0.91
CA GLU A 34 -9.37 -50.36 0.30
C GLU A 34 -8.20 -49.72 -0.48
N ARG A 35 -6.98 -50.25 -0.30
CA ARG A 35 -5.81 -50.02 -1.16
C ARG A 35 -5.79 -51.14 -2.21
N PRO A 36 -5.44 -50.87 -3.48
CA PRO A 36 -4.10 -51.28 -3.93
C PRO A 36 -3.42 -50.46 -5.06
N ALA A 37 -2.08 -50.48 -5.00
CA ALA A 37 -1.06 -50.48 -6.07
C ALA A 37 -0.80 -49.27 -7.01
N PRO A 38 0.46 -49.09 -7.49
CA PRO A 38 0.93 -47.86 -8.14
C PRO A 38 0.93 -47.93 -9.69
N ALA A 39 0.52 -46.84 -10.35
CA ALA A 39 0.60 -46.72 -11.81
C ALA A 39 1.13 -45.33 -12.24
N ARG A 40 2.41 -45.34 -12.69
CA ARG A 40 3.15 -44.57 -13.71
C ARG A 40 2.81 -43.10 -14.04
N PRO A 41 3.84 -42.26 -14.32
CA PRO A 41 3.66 -40.87 -14.72
C PRO A 41 3.19 -40.75 -16.17
N SER A 42 2.14 -39.95 -16.41
CA SER A 42 1.73 -39.51 -17.74
C SER A 42 2.15 -38.06 -17.95
N THR A 43 3.22 -37.87 -18.70
CA THR A 43 3.60 -36.62 -19.34
C THR A 43 2.72 -36.38 -20.56
N ALA A 44 1.96 -35.29 -20.56
CA ALA A 44 1.38 -34.71 -21.78
C ALA A 44 1.65 -33.20 -21.81
N PRO A 45 1.84 -32.60 -23.00
CA PRO A 45 2.54 -31.34 -23.16
C PRO A 45 1.65 -30.15 -22.82
N GLY A 46 2.29 -29.12 -22.25
CA GLY A 46 1.65 -27.86 -21.96
C GLY A 46 1.21 -27.14 -23.24
N THR A 47 -0.08 -26.92 -23.36
CA THR A 47 -0.60 -25.79 -24.14
C THR A 47 -0.37 -24.56 -23.28
N ALA A 48 0.73 -23.86 -23.53
CA ALA A 48 1.00 -22.56 -22.93
C ALA A 48 -0.16 -21.61 -23.26
N ALA A 49 -1.05 -21.42 -22.29
CA ALA A 49 -2.03 -20.35 -22.36
C ALA A 49 -1.24 -19.03 -22.46
N PRO A 50 -1.62 -18.11 -23.36
CA PRO A 50 -0.99 -16.80 -23.40
C PRO A 50 -1.17 -16.18 -22.01
N THR A 51 -0.06 -15.95 -21.32
CA THR A 51 -0.05 -15.14 -20.12
C THR A 51 -0.43 -13.73 -20.57
N THR A 52 -1.73 -13.43 -20.47
CA THR A 52 -2.23 -12.06 -20.55
C THR A 52 -1.61 -11.33 -19.38
N THR A 53 -0.42 -10.77 -19.61
CA THR A 53 0.22 -9.82 -18.71
C THR A 53 -0.81 -8.71 -18.52
N PRO A 54 -1.37 -8.53 -17.31
CA PRO A 54 -2.34 -7.47 -17.10
C PRO A 54 -1.67 -6.15 -17.48
N PRO A 55 -2.39 -5.24 -18.18
CA PRO A 55 -1.84 -3.95 -18.56
C PRO A 55 -1.29 -3.28 -17.30
N ALA A 56 -0.03 -2.83 -17.36
CA ALA A 56 0.66 -2.19 -16.27
C ALA A 56 -0.27 -1.16 -15.63
N ALA A 57 -0.75 -1.46 -14.42
CA ALA A 57 -1.79 -0.69 -13.77
C ALA A 57 -1.34 0.77 -13.74
N ALA A 58 -2.17 1.67 -14.29
CA ALA A 58 -1.92 3.10 -14.24
C ALA A 58 -1.52 3.51 -12.81
N PRO A 59 -0.57 4.44 -12.62
CA PRO A 59 -0.01 4.75 -11.32
C PRO A 59 -1.11 5.26 -10.37
N ARG A 60 -1.62 4.37 -9.50
CA ARG A 60 -2.64 4.70 -8.49
C ARG A 60 -2.01 5.44 -7.32
N GLU A 61 -2.52 6.61 -6.97
CA GLU A 61 -2.04 7.41 -5.83
C GLU A 61 -1.71 6.52 -4.62
N PRO A 62 -0.52 6.63 -4.00
CA PRO A 62 -0.14 5.79 -2.88
C PRO A 62 -1.13 5.95 -1.72
N LEU A 63 -1.50 4.85 -1.07
CA LEU A 63 -2.38 4.90 0.08
C LEU A 63 -1.59 5.35 1.31
N TRP A 64 -2.23 6.19 2.13
CA TRP A 64 -1.64 6.69 3.38
C TRP A 64 -1.18 5.56 4.31
N ARG A 65 -2.01 4.52 4.52
CA ARG A 65 -1.65 3.37 5.36
C ARG A 65 -0.41 2.61 4.90
N ASP A 66 -0.15 2.55 3.60
CA ASP A 66 1.02 1.86 3.06
C ASP A 66 2.27 2.68 3.40
N LEU A 67 2.22 3.99 3.18
CA LEU A 67 3.32 4.92 3.49
C LEU A 67 3.65 4.93 4.98
N VAL A 68 2.63 5.03 5.84
CA VAL A 68 2.80 4.99 7.30
C VAL A 68 3.36 3.65 7.75
N GLY A 69 2.81 2.54 7.25
CA GLY A 69 3.29 1.19 7.55
C GLY A 69 4.75 1.00 7.16
N ASP A 70 5.15 1.48 5.98
CA ASP A 70 6.52 1.40 5.47
C ASP A 70 7.49 2.26 6.29
N VAL A 71 7.08 3.45 6.74
CA VAL A 71 7.90 4.28 7.63
C VAL A 71 8.10 3.62 8.99
N LEU A 72 7.02 3.14 9.63
CA LEU A 72 7.12 2.44 10.91
C LEU A 72 8.03 1.21 10.82
N ARG A 73 7.86 0.42 9.76
CA ARG A 73 8.69 -0.76 9.51
C ARG A 73 10.15 -0.39 9.32
N ARG A 74 10.45 0.65 8.53
CA ARG A 74 11.83 1.11 8.29
C ARG A 74 12.49 1.58 9.57
N GLU A 75 11.81 2.39 10.36
CA GLU A 75 12.32 2.88 11.64
C GLU A 75 12.61 1.73 12.59
N ARG A 76 11.66 0.79 12.74
CA ARG A 76 11.86 -0.40 13.57
C ARG A 76 13.09 -1.22 13.15
N LEU A 77 13.27 -1.42 11.84
CA LEU A 77 14.40 -2.17 11.29
C LEU A 77 15.72 -1.41 11.43
N ALA A 78 15.71 -0.08 11.30
CA ALA A 78 16.89 0.76 11.53
C ALA A 78 17.37 0.70 12.98
N GLN A 79 16.45 0.48 13.93
CA GLN A 79 16.75 0.25 15.34
C GLN A 79 17.09 -1.21 15.66
N GLU A 80 17.08 -2.12 14.68
CA GLU A 80 17.27 -3.57 14.85
C GLU A 80 16.27 -4.22 15.84
N ARG A 81 15.08 -3.62 16.00
CA ARG A 81 14.07 -4.09 16.96
C ARG A 81 13.10 -5.09 16.36
N THR A 82 12.65 -6.03 17.18
CA THR A 82 11.65 -7.01 16.73
C THR A 82 10.25 -6.41 16.72
N LEU A 83 9.35 -6.99 15.92
CA LEU A 83 7.92 -6.65 15.94
C LEU A 83 7.32 -6.78 17.34
N LYS A 84 7.75 -7.78 18.11
CA LYS A 84 7.27 -8.04 19.46
C LYS A 84 7.64 -6.89 20.40
N ASP A 85 8.91 -6.46 20.40
CA ASP A 85 9.39 -5.41 21.31
C ASP A 85 8.66 -4.08 21.10
N VAL A 86 8.38 -3.73 19.85
CA VAL A 86 7.64 -2.50 19.51
C VAL A 86 6.16 -2.64 19.85
N ALA A 87 5.54 -3.78 19.55
CA ALA A 87 4.14 -4.02 19.87
C ALA A 87 3.88 -3.99 21.39
N ASP A 88 4.76 -4.61 22.17
CA ASP A 88 4.69 -4.62 23.64
C ASP A 88 4.83 -3.19 24.20
N ALA A 89 5.80 -2.41 23.72
CA ALA A 89 5.98 -1.02 24.11
C ALA A 89 4.80 -0.11 23.70
N ALA A 90 4.22 -0.35 22.53
CA ALA A 90 3.05 0.38 22.03
C ALA A 90 1.72 -0.13 22.63
N ARG A 91 1.75 -1.16 23.49
CA ARG A 91 0.57 -1.77 24.13
C ARG A 91 -0.48 -2.28 23.12
N ILE A 92 -0.02 -2.79 21.99
CA ILE A 92 -0.86 -3.40 20.95
C ILE A 92 -0.41 -4.82 20.65
N SER A 93 -1.25 -5.61 19.99
CA SER A 93 -0.87 -6.97 19.63
C SER A 93 0.15 -6.99 18.48
N MET A 94 1.14 -7.88 18.55
CA MET A 94 2.13 -8.10 17.49
C MET A 94 1.48 -8.41 16.12
N PRO A 95 0.42 -9.27 16.01
CA PRO A 95 -0.26 -9.48 14.74
C PRO A 95 -0.84 -8.19 14.17
N TYR A 96 -1.43 -7.34 15.01
CA TYR A 96 -2.01 -6.08 14.58
C TYR A 96 -0.94 -5.10 14.08
N LEU A 97 0.19 -4.93 14.79
CA LEU A 97 1.31 -4.11 14.30
C LEU A 97 1.81 -4.62 12.94
N SER A 98 1.89 -5.93 12.76
CA SER A 98 2.29 -6.53 11.49
C SER A 98 1.30 -6.19 10.36
N GLU A 99 -0.02 -6.19 10.62
CA GLU A 99 -1.03 -5.71 9.66
C GLU A 99 -0.86 -4.25 9.28
N VAL A 100 -0.53 -3.39 10.25
CA VAL A 100 -0.27 -1.96 10.03
C VAL A 100 0.98 -1.74 9.19
N GLU A 101 2.12 -2.36 9.55
CA GLU A 101 3.38 -2.26 8.79
C GLU A 101 3.27 -2.72 7.33
N ARG A 102 2.29 -3.56 7.02
CA ARG A 102 2.04 -4.07 5.67
C ARG A 102 0.93 -3.32 4.94
N GLY A 103 0.44 -2.21 5.48
CA GLY A 103 -0.62 -1.42 4.86
C GLY A 103 -1.94 -2.16 4.72
N ARG A 104 -2.23 -3.15 5.59
CA ARG A 104 -3.48 -3.92 5.55
C ARG A 104 -4.55 -3.34 6.47
N LYS A 105 -4.18 -2.46 7.40
CA LYS A 105 -5.08 -1.81 8.35
C LYS A 105 -4.82 -0.31 8.42
N GLU A 106 -5.91 0.43 8.55
CA GLU A 106 -5.88 1.83 8.98
C GLU A 106 -5.72 1.83 10.50
N ALA A 107 -4.60 2.34 11.00
CA ALA A 107 -4.39 2.53 12.43
C ALA A 107 -5.14 3.79 12.90
N SER A 108 -5.70 3.75 14.11
CA SER A 108 -6.25 4.97 14.71
C SER A 108 -5.12 5.95 15.05
N SER A 109 -5.45 7.22 15.21
CA SER A 109 -4.47 8.25 15.58
C SER A 109 -3.76 7.94 16.89
N GLU A 110 -4.46 7.34 17.87
CA GLU A 110 -3.90 6.90 19.15
C GLU A 110 -2.90 5.75 18.97
N VAL A 111 -3.23 4.77 18.13
CA VAL A 111 -2.32 3.66 17.82
C VAL A 111 -1.07 4.17 17.11
N LEU A 112 -1.20 5.11 16.17
CA LEU A 112 -0.07 5.70 15.48
C LEU A 112 0.83 6.48 16.44
N ALA A 113 0.25 7.27 17.34
CA ALA A 113 0.99 7.97 18.37
C ALA A 113 1.73 7.00 19.30
N ALA A 114 1.07 5.92 19.73
CA ALA A 114 1.68 4.90 20.59
C ALA A 114 2.82 4.15 19.88
N ALA A 115 2.64 3.78 18.61
CA ALA A 115 3.67 3.12 17.81
C ALA A 115 4.88 4.03 17.53
N ALA A 116 4.64 5.30 17.20
CA ALA A 116 5.70 6.30 17.04
C ALA A 116 6.49 6.47 18.34
N HIS A 117 5.79 6.64 19.47
CA HIS A 117 6.41 6.79 20.77
C HIS A 117 7.21 5.55 21.18
N ALA A 118 6.69 4.35 20.89
CA ALA A 118 7.40 3.10 21.12
C ALA A 118 8.71 3.01 20.34
N LEU A 119 8.83 3.70 19.20
CA LEU A 119 10.04 3.85 18.40
C LEU A 119 10.90 5.06 18.80
N GLY A 120 10.55 5.77 19.87
CA GLY A 120 11.27 6.97 20.31
C GLY A 120 11.00 8.22 19.46
N LEU A 121 9.94 8.20 18.64
CA LEU A 121 9.53 9.32 17.79
C LEU A 121 8.32 10.06 18.37
N GLY A 122 8.24 11.37 18.11
CA GLY A 122 6.98 12.10 18.22
C GLY A 122 6.07 11.83 17.01
N LEU A 123 4.76 12.08 17.18
CA LEU A 123 3.82 11.99 16.06
C LEU A 123 4.19 12.97 14.93
N GLY A 124 4.69 14.16 15.26
CA GLY A 124 5.18 15.13 14.28
C GLY A 124 6.32 14.58 13.43
N ASP A 125 7.30 13.92 14.05
CA ASP A 125 8.45 13.33 13.35
C ASP A 125 8.00 12.22 12.40
N LEU A 126 7.06 11.36 12.85
CA LEU A 126 6.46 10.34 12.00
C LEU A 126 5.80 10.98 10.76
N LEU A 127 5.01 12.05 10.93
CA LEU A 127 4.36 12.73 9.82
C LEU A 127 5.37 13.37 8.86
N THR A 128 6.46 13.94 9.36
CA THR A 128 7.56 14.47 8.52
C THR A 128 8.22 13.37 7.69
N LEU A 129 8.51 12.21 8.30
CA LEU A 129 9.07 11.06 7.59
C LEU A 129 8.11 10.54 6.51
N VAL A 130 6.82 10.44 6.82
CA VAL A 130 5.80 9.98 5.87
C VAL A 130 5.60 10.99 4.73
N GLN A 131 5.63 12.28 5.01
CA GLN A 131 5.61 13.33 3.98
C GLN A 131 6.82 13.20 3.05
N GLY A 132 8.01 13.02 3.61
CA GLY A 132 9.22 12.80 2.81
C GLY A 132 9.11 11.56 1.92
N GLU A 133 8.53 10.48 2.43
CA GLU A 133 8.27 9.28 1.63
C GLU A 133 7.23 9.51 0.53
N LEU A 134 6.13 10.19 0.84
CA LEU A 134 5.10 10.55 -0.13
C LEU A 134 5.71 11.35 -1.29
N THR A 135 6.54 12.35 -0.99
CA THR A 135 7.25 13.14 -2.00
C THR A 135 8.19 12.28 -2.83
N ARG A 136 8.92 11.33 -2.23
CA ARG A 136 9.79 10.40 -2.97
C ARG A 136 9.01 9.49 -3.92
N VAL A 137 7.90 8.91 -3.45
CA VAL A 137 7.08 7.98 -4.23
C VAL A 137 6.37 8.69 -5.38
N THR A 138 5.83 9.87 -5.14
CA THR A 138 5.15 10.69 -6.16
C THR A 138 6.12 11.26 -7.18
N SER A 139 7.30 11.73 -6.77
CA SER A 139 8.33 12.23 -7.69
C SER A 139 8.85 11.14 -8.64
N ARG A 140 8.90 9.89 -8.19
CA ARG A 140 9.27 8.74 -9.06
C ARG A 140 8.18 8.36 -10.06
N ARG A 141 6.92 8.72 -9.79
CA ARG A 141 5.77 8.39 -10.65
C ARG A 141 5.57 9.40 -11.77
N VAL A 142 6.03 10.64 -11.62
CA VAL A 142 6.03 11.61 -12.71
C VAL A 142 7.11 11.17 -13.70
N PRO A 143 6.78 10.61 -14.87
CA PRO A 143 7.79 10.46 -15.92
C PRO A 143 8.33 11.88 -16.20
N PRO A 144 9.63 12.06 -16.49
CA PRO A 144 10.12 13.36 -16.90
C PRO A 144 9.25 13.77 -18.10
N SER A 145 8.36 14.74 -17.89
CA SER A 145 7.64 15.40 -18.95
C SER A 145 8.72 15.81 -19.91
N GLY A 146 8.70 15.20 -21.11
CA GLY A 146 9.78 15.30 -22.07
C GLY A 146 10.17 16.75 -22.14
N ARG A 147 11.41 17.06 -21.74
CA ARG A 147 12.02 18.35 -22.04
C ARG A 147 12.04 18.39 -23.56
N GLY A 148 10.98 18.93 -24.13
CA GLY A 148 10.90 19.31 -25.51
C GLY A 148 12.01 20.34 -25.69
N ARG A 149 13.17 19.87 -26.12
CA ARG A 149 14.00 20.68 -27.00
C ARG A 149 13.20 20.82 -28.29
N SER A 150 12.40 21.87 -28.33
CA SER A 150 12.23 22.71 -29.51
C SER A 150 12.54 24.12 -28.99
N GLY A 151 13.71 24.69 -29.24
CA GLY A 151 14.14 24.98 -30.60
C GLY A 151 13.40 26.22 -31.09
N SER A 152 13.64 27.37 -30.46
CA SER A 152 13.54 28.66 -31.13
C SER A 152 14.54 29.62 -30.50
N SER A 153 15.80 29.38 -30.85
CA SER A 153 16.81 30.42 -30.92
C SER A 153 16.88 30.87 -32.37
N TYR A 154 16.64 32.17 -32.58
CA TYR A 154 16.84 32.99 -33.79
C TYR A 154 15.80 32.90 -34.93
N ASP A 155 14.99 33.97 -35.02
CA ASP A 155 14.85 34.91 -36.16
C ASP A 155 13.63 35.79 -35.83
N GLY A 156 13.72 37.07 -35.46
CA GLY A 156 14.39 38.18 -36.11
C GLY A 156 13.31 39.21 -36.45
N LEU A 157 13.36 40.43 -35.89
CA LEU A 157 12.94 41.68 -36.57
C LEU A 157 13.25 42.93 -35.70
N CYS A 158 14.25 43.65 -36.16
CA CYS A 158 14.40 45.11 -36.32
C CYS A 158 13.75 46.13 -35.36
N LEU A 159 14.62 47.03 -34.87
CA LEU A 159 14.34 48.39 -34.40
C LEU A 159 13.35 49.16 -35.30
N ALA A 160 12.47 49.94 -34.67
CA ALA A 160 12.09 51.26 -35.17
C ALA A 160 12.10 52.24 -33.98
N ALA A 161 12.69 53.40 -34.24
CA ALA A 161 12.91 54.53 -33.34
C ALA A 161 11.62 55.28 -32.99
#